data_AF-A0A847ELI3-F1
#
_entry.id   AF-A0A847ELI3-F1
#
_cell.length_a   1.000
_cell.length_b   1.000
_cell.length_c   1.000
_cell.angle_alpha   90.00
_cell.angle_beta   90.00
_cell.angle_gamma   90.00
#
_symmetry.space_group_name_H-M   'P 1'
#
loop_
_entity.id
_entity.type
_entity.pdbx_description
1 polymer ?
#
loop_
_entity_poly.entity_id
_entity_poly.type
_entity_poly.pdbx_seq_one_letter_code
_entity_poly.pdbx_strand_id
1 'polypeptide(L)'
;VTGELTGGRRVDYLVCDEAQFYTEAQVNDLARIVDELGIDVSCFGILTDFRTELFPGSRRLVELADRIEMLQARPRCWCGAPATHNARVVDGVMVVEGDQIAVGDTEGGGAGVVSYETLCRAHHRVRQPAVGRGVDATPDPLPFGEA
;
A
#
# COMPACT_ATOMS: atom_id res chain seq x y z
N VAL A 1 28.16 -13.96 -9.10
CA VAL A 1 27.28 -13.54 -7.98
C VAL A 1 28.03 -13.48 -6.65
N THR A 2 28.43 -14.59 -6.03
CA THR A 2 29.15 -14.57 -4.73
C THR A 2 30.48 -13.82 -4.77
N GLY A 3 31.27 -13.97 -5.85
CA GLY A 3 32.52 -13.22 -6.03
C GLY A 3 32.35 -11.72 -6.33
N GLU A 4 31.17 -11.31 -6.83
CA GLU A 4 30.83 -9.88 -6.99
C GLU A 4 30.40 -9.25 -5.66
N LEU A 5 29.75 -10.03 -4.79
CA LEU A 5 29.31 -9.60 -3.47
C LEU A 5 30.49 -9.45 -2.49
N THR A 6 31.52 -10.28 -2.60
CA THR A 6 32.75 -10.19 -1.78
C THR A 6 33.78 -9.20 -2.31
N GLY A 7 33.61 -8.68 -3.54
CA GLY A 7 34.53 -7.72 -4.16
C GLY A 7 34.37 -6.28 -3.67
N GLY A 8 33.35 -5.97 -2.86
CA GLY A 8 33.16 -4.64 -2.27
C GLY A 8 32.89 -3.55 -3.31
N ARG A 9 31.89 -3.75 -4.18
CA ARG A 9 31.46 -2.67 -5.08
C ARG A 9 30.74 -1.58 -4.29
N ARG A 10 31.03 -0.32 -4.64
CA ARG A 10 30.33 0.85 -4.13
C ARG A 10 28.84 0.73 -4.47
N VAL A 11 27.99 0.94 -3.48
CA VAL A 11 26.53 1.08 -3.65
C VAL A 11 26.23 2.57 -3.67
N ASP A 12 25.59 3.06 -4.72
CA ASP A 12 25.27 4.48 -4.87
C ASP A 12 23.87 4.82 -4.34
N TYR A 13 22.92 3.87 -4.42
CA TYR A 13 21.56 4.03 -3.90
C TYR A 13 20.90 2.68 -3.56
N LEU A 14 19.87 2.72 -2.72
CA LEU A 14 19.01 1.59 -2.36
C LEU A 14 17.56 1.89 -2.71
N VAL A 15 16.87 0.89 -3.27
CA VAL A 15 15.42 0.91 -3.50
C VAL A 15 14.80 -0.22 -2.70
N CYS A 16 13.93 0.14 -1.75
CA CYS A 16 13.21 -0.78 -0.88
C CYS A 16 11.74 -0.82 -1.30
N ASP A 17 11.24 -2.02 -1.59
CA ASP A 17 9.83 -2.23 -1.91
C ASP A 17 9.11 -2.89 -0.73
N GLU A 18 7.79 -2.71 -0.66
CA GLU A 18 6.92 -3.20 0.41
C GLU A 18 7.43 -2.82 1.82
N ALA A 19 7.98 -1.60 1.94
CA ALA A 19 8.67 -1.13 3.13
C ALA A 19 7.77 -1.06 4.38
N GLN A 20 6.45 -1.16 4.23
CA GLN A 20 5.53 -1.31 5.35
C GLN A 20 5.77 -2.56 6.19
N PHE A 21 6.38 -3.61 5.61
CA PHE A 21 6.69 -4.84 6.33
C PHE A 21 8.01 -4.78 7.08
N TYR A 22 8.76 -3.68 6.97
CA TYR A 22 10.00 -3.52 7.71
C TYR A 22 9.71 -3.30 9.19
N THR A 23 10.60 -3.80 10.02
CA THR A 23 10.62 -3.48 11.45
C THR A 23 11.16 -2.07 11.65
N GLU A 24 10.82 -1.45 12.79
CA GLU A 24 11.36 -0.12 13.15
C GLU A 24 12.89 -0.12 13.19
N ALA A 25 13.51 -1.22 13.61
CA ALA A 25 14.96 -1.38 13.63
C ALA A 25 15.55 -1.35 12.21
N GLN A 26 14.95 -2.07 11.25
CA GLN A 26 15.38 -2.03 9.86
C GLN A 26 15.27 -0.62 9.28
N VAL A 27 14.20 0.13 9.60
CA VAL A 27 14.06 1.52 9.14
C VAL A 27 15.13 2.43 9.77
N ASN A 28 15.49 2.22 11.05
CA ASN A 28 16.59 2.95 11.66
C ASN A 28 17.94 2.65 10.96
N ASP A 29 18.19 1.40 10.57
CA ASP A 29 19.40 1.05 9.84
C ASP A 29 19.44 1.71 8.45
N LEU A 30 18.30 1.86 7.76
CA LEU A 30 18.23 2.63 6.52
C LEU A 30 18.58 4.10 6.72
N ALA A 31 18.10 4.73 7.79
CA ALA A 31 18.45 6.12 8.11
C ALA A 31 19.96 6.25 8.38
N ARG A 32 20.56 5.29 9.10
CA ARG A 32 22.01 5.25 9.32
C ARG A 32 22.80 5.08 8.02
N ILE A 33 22.28 4.35 7.04
CA ILE A 33 22.92 4.23 5.72
C ILE A 33 22.96 5.60 5.01
N VAL A 34 21.87 6.38 5.08
CA VAL A 34 21.84 7.74 4.55
C VAL A 34 22.85 8.63 5.28
N ASP A 35 22.79 8.66 6.61
CA ASP A 35 23.58 9.57 7.45
C ASP A 35 25.08 9.24 7.47
N GLU A 36 25.43 7.96 7.64
CA GLU A 36 26.80 7.50 7.87
C GLU A 36 27.53 7.20 6.55
N LEU A 37 26.82 6.74 5.53
CA LEU A 37 27.42 6.30 4.26
C LEU A 37 27.13 7.25 3.09
N GLY A 38 26.20 8.20 3.25
CA GLY A 38 25.82 9.12 2.17
C GLY A 38 25.19 8.42 0.97
N ILE A 39 24.51 7.28 1.20
CA ILE A 39 23.85 6.48 0.16
C ILE A 39 22.36 6.82 0.18
N ASP A 40 21.81 7.19 -0.97
CA ASP A 40 20.39 7.54 -1.08
C ASP A 40 19.50 6.29 -0.91
N VAL A 41 18.45 6.39 -0.09
CA VAL A 41 17.49 5.31 0.13
C VAL A 41 16.08 5.75 -0.27
N SER A 42 15.48 5.04 -1.22
CA SER A 42 14.09 5.23 -1.63
C SER A 42 13.23 4.06 -1.15
N CYS A 43 12.16 4.34 -0.42
CA CYS A 43 11.23 3.33 0.09
C CYS A 43 9.84 3.46 -0.56
N PHE A 44 9.31 2.35 -1.04
CA PHE A 44 7.98 2.22 -1.62
C PHE A 44 7.13 1.29 -0.74
N GLY A 45 5.87 1.64 -0.54
CA GLY A 45 4.96 0.86 0.29
C GLY A 45 3.66 1.59 0.60
N ILE A 46 2.76 0.88 1.26
CA ILE A 46 1.49 1.44 1.73
C ILE A 46 1.61 1.97 3.16
N LEU A 47 0.88 3.03 3.50
CA LEU A 47 0.97 3.63 4.84
C LEU A 47 0.19 2.85 5.89
N THR A 48 -1.04 2.44 5.56
CA THR A 48 -2.01 1.91 6.53
C THR A 48 -2.56 0.56 6.13
N ASP A 49 -2.86 -0.25 7.14
CA ASP A 49 -3.58 -1.51 6.98
C ASP A 49 -5.08 -1.29 6.70
N PHE A 50 -5.85 -2.38 6.64
CA PHE A 50 -7.29 -2.34 6.40
C PHE A 50 -8.09 -1.70 7.56
N ARG A 51 -7.49 -1.60 8.75
CA ARG A 51 -8.04 -0.95 9.94
C ARG A 51 -7.75 0.54 9.97
N THR A 52 -7.02 1.05 8.97
CA THR A 52 -6.58 2.46 8.90
C THR A 52 -5.50 2.79 9.93
N GLU A 53 -4.78 1.77 10.43
CA GLU A 53 -3.65 1.97 11.32
C GLU A 53 -2.35 1.95 10.51
N LEU A 54 -1.41 2.84 10.85
CA LEU A 54 -0.09 2.82 10.22
C LEU A 54 0.60 1.49 10.51
N PHE A 55 1.18 0.87 9.47
CA PHE A 55 2.13 -0.21 9.68
C PHE A 55 3.32 0.28 10.51
N PRO A 56 3.92 -0.53 11.38
CA PRO A 56 5.08 -0.13 12.18
C PRO A 56 6.23 0.42 11.33
N GLY A 57 6.59 -0.28 10.24
CA GLY A 57 7.61 0.17 9.29
C GLY A 57 7.25 1.51 8.65
N SER A 58 6.03 1.63 8.11
CA SER A 58 5.55 2.88 7.50
C SER A 58 5.47 4.04 8.49
N ARG A 59 5.08 3.79 9.74
CA ARG A 59 5.09 4.78 10.82
C ARG A 59 6.50 5.30 11.04
N ARG A 60 7.48 4.39 11.16
CA ARG A 60 8.87 4.77 11.38
C ARG A 60 9.46 5.52 10.18
N LEU A 61 9.09 5.14 8.96
CA LEU A 61 9.45 5.88 7.74
C LEU A 61 8.89 7.29 7.76
N VAL A 62 7.63 7.48 8.17
CA VAL A 62 7.02 8.82 8.28
C VAL A 62 7.74 9.70 9.31
N GLU A 63 8.27 9.10 10.38
CA GLU A 63 9.01 9.83 11.43
C GLU A 63 10.41 10.27 10.98
N LEU A 64 11.05 9.53 10.08
CA LEU A 64 12.46 9.71 9.74
C LEU A 64 12.72 10.24 8.33
N ALA A 65 11.83 9.99 7.37
CA ALA A 65 12.11 10.30 5.97
C ALA A 65 12.25 11.80 5.72
N ASP A 66 13.34 12.20 5.05
CA ASP A 66 13.58 13.58 4.62
C ASP A 66 12.47 14.10 3.69
N ARG A 67 11.88 13.19 2.91
CA ARG A 67 10.81 13.49 1.95
C ARG A 67 9.82 12.35 1.84
N ILE A 68 8.54 12.69 1.83
CA ILE A 68 7.43 11.76 1.64
C ILE A 68 6.62 12.21 0.43
N GLU A 69 6.52 11.36 -0.58
CA GLU A 69 5.72 11.62 -1.78
C GLU A 69 4.55 10.66 -1.88
N MET A 70 3.35 11.21 -2.05
CA MET A 70 2.20 10.40 -2.45
C MET A 70 2.21 10.20 -3.96
N LEU A 71 1.94 8.97 -4.41
CA LEU A 71 1.74 8.66 -5.81
C LEU A 71 0.67 9.57 -6.43
N GLN A 72 0.99 10.12 -7.61
CA GLN A 72 0.13 11.04 -8.34
C GLN A 72 -1.04 10.30 -9.01
N ALA A 73 -0.77 9.12 -9.56
CA ALA A 73 -1.79 8.20 -10.07
C ALA A 73 -2.37 7.40 -8.89
N ARG A 74 -3.55 7.80 -8.41
CA ARG A 74 -4.23 7.14 -7.29
C ARG A 74 -5.38 6.29 -7.80
N PRO A 75 -5.60 5.10 -7.22
CA PRO A 75 -6.81 4.35 -7.46
C PRO A 75 -8.03 5.20 -7.08
N ARG A 76 -9.17 4.92 -7.73
CA ARG A 76 -10.44 5.59 -7.45
C ARG A 76 -11.34 4.62 -6.72
N CYS A 77 -12.07 5.15 -5.75
CA CYS A 77 -13.19 4.45 -5.17
C CYS A 77 -14.27 4.28 -6.25
N TRP A 78 -15.15 3.30 -6.10
CA TRP A 78 -16.28 3.07 -7.03
C TRP A 78 -17.17 4.32 -7.23
N CYS A 79 -17.17 5.27 -6.29
CA CYS A 79 -17.87 6.54 -6.42
C CYS A 79 -17.11 7.62 -7.20
N GLY A 80 -15.95 7.29 -7.76
CA GLY A 80 -15.08 8.22 -8.45
C GLY A 80 -14.26 9.11 -7.53
N ALA A 81 -14.38 9.10 -6.20
CA ALA A 81 -13.46 9.86 -5.33
C ALA A 81 -12.07 9.19 -5.26
N PRO A 82 -10.97 9.92 -4.93
CA PRO A 82 -9.68 9.29 -4.67
C PRO A 82 -9.79 8.22 -3.58
N ALA A 83 -9.32 7.01 -3.88
CA ALA A 83 -9.22 5.95 -2.89
C ALA A 83 -7.97 6.19 -2.03
N THR A 84 -8.17 6.17 -0.72
CA THR A 84 -7.11 6.45 0.26
C THR A 84 -7.03 5.40 1.36
N HIS A 85 -7.99 4.46 1.40
CA HIS A 85 -8.09 3.45 2.44
C HIS A 85 -8.15 2.06 1.80
N ASN A 86 -7.44 1.12 2.40
CA ASN A 86 -7.56 -0.30 2.07
C ASN A 86 -8.73 -0.90 2.86
N ALA A 87 -9.51 -1.76 2.22
CA ALA A 87 -10.60 -2.50 2.84
C ALA A 87 -10.38 -3.99 2.57
N ARG A 88 -10.46 -4.80 3.63
CA ARG A 88 -10.53 -6.26 3.51
C ARG A 88 -12.00 -6.64 3.43
N VAL A 89 -12.37 -7.46 2.46
CA VAL A 89 -13.73 -7.93 2.22
C VAL A 89 -13.74 -9.45 2.30
N VAL A 90 -14.57 -10.00 3.18
CA VAL A 90 -14.77 -11.44 3.34
C VAL A 90 -16.22 -11.72 3.02
N ASP A 91 -16.46 -12.57 2.02
CA ASP A 91 -17.82 -12.91 1.55
C ASP A 91 -18.69 -11.70 1.22
N GLY A 92 -18.09 -10.67 0.62
CA GLY A 92 -18.77 -9.43 0.23
C GLY A 92 -19.00 -8.43 1.39
N VAL A 93 -18.57 -8.75 2.61
CA VAL A 93 -18.68 -7.87 3.77
C VAL A 93 -17.32 -7.31 4.15
N MET A 94 -17.23 -6.00 4.31
CA MET A 94 -16.01 -5.35 4.78
C MET A 94 -15.74 -5.71 6.25
N VAL A 95 -14.56 -6.26 6.51
CA VAL A 95 -14.08 -6.61 7.85
C VAL A 95 -13.05 -5.59 8.33
N VAL A 96 -13.08 -5.28 9.63
CA VAL A 96 -12.17 -4.32 10.29
C VAL A 96 -11.45 -4.95 11.50
N GLU A 97 -11.59 -6.25 11.67
CA GLU A 97 -10.96 -7.04 12.74
C GLU A 97 -10.21 -8.22 12.11
N GLY A 98 -9.20 -8.73 12.81
CA GLY A 98 -8.34 -9.83 12.37
C GLY A 98 -6.87 -9.43 12.19
N ASP A 99 -6.04 -10.41 11.84
CA ASP A 99 -4.59 -10.20 11.73
C ASP A 99 -4.23 -9.23 10.61
N GLN A 100 -3.33 -8.30 10.93
CA GLN A 100 -2.90 -7.19 10.08
C GLN A 100 -2.26 -7.67 8.76
N ILE A 101 -1.58 -8.81 8.81
CA ILE A 101 -0.91 -9.41 7.66
C ILE A 101 -1.69 -10.66 7.26
N ALA A 102 -2.40 -10.57 6.14
CA ALA A 102 -2.76 -11.75 5.38
C ALA A 102 -2.09 -11.59 4.02
N VAL A 103 -0.92 -12.22 3.88
CA VAL A 103 -0.34 -12.52 2.57
C VAL A 103 -1.40 -13.34 1.84
N GLY A 104 -1.74 -12.98 0.61
CA GLY A 104 -2.83 -13.61 -0.14
C GLY A 104 -2.64 -15.12 -0.19
N ASP A 105 -3.34 -15.85 0.68
CA ASP A 105 -3.25 -17.29 0.75
C ASP A 105 -4.13 -17.86 -0.36
N THR A 106 -3.51 -18.35 -1.42
CA THR A 106 -4.19 -19.00 -2.55
C THR A 106 -4.68 -20.42 -2.23
N GLU A 107 -4.46 -20.95 -1.01
CA GLU A 107 -4.79 -22.35 -0.70
C GLU A 107 -5.68 -22.51 0.55
N GLY A 108 -6.98 -22.70 0.28
CA GLY A 108 -7.87 -23.69 0.91
C GLY A 108 -7.80 -23.90 2.43
N GLY A 109 -8.62 -23.15 3.17
CA GLY A 109 -8.86 -23.46 4.58
C GLY A 109 -10.01 -22.67 5.21
N GLY A 110 -11.26 -23.00 4.90
CA GLY A 110 -12.47 -22.70 5.70
C GLY A 110 -12.88 -21.23 5.93
N ALA A 111 -12.00 -20.26 5.68
CA ALA A 111 -12.31 -18.84 5.69
C ALA A 111 -12.91 -18.45 4.33
N GLY A 112 -13.98 -17.66 4.34
CA GLY A 112 -14.66 -17.18 3.14
C GLY A 112 -13.74 -16.49 2.13
N VAL A 113 -14.28 -16.14 0.95
CA VAL A 113 -13.49 -15.53 -0.12
C VAL A 113 -12.97 -14.17 0.35
N VAL A 114 -11.66 -14.09 0.62
CA VAL A 114 -10.98 -12.86 1.03
C VAL A 114 -10.55 -12.08 -0.20
N SER A 115 -10.94 -10.81 -0.25
CA SER A 115 -10.53 -9.87 -1.27
C SER A 115 -10.14 -8.54 -0.64
N TYR A 116 -9.35 -7.74 -1.37
CA TYR A 116 -8.96 -6.40 -0.96
C TYR A 116 -9.45 -5.39 -1.98
N GLU A 117 -10.03 -4.31 -1.47
CA GLU A 117 -10.54 -3.20 -2.27
C GLU A 117 -10.00 -1.87 -1.74
N THR A 118 -9.86 -0.88 -2.62
CA THR A 118 -9.47 0.49 -2.22
C THR A 118 -10.69 1.41 -2.21
N LEU A 119 -10.96 2.06 -1.08
CA LEU A 119 -12.12 2.93 -0.87
C LEU A 119 -11.72 4.37 -0.55
N CYS A 120 -12.64 5.29 -0.78
CA CYS A 120 -12.52 6.64 -0.22
C CYS A 120 -12.85 6.59 1.27
N ARG A 121 -12.35 7.57 2.04
CA ARG A 121 -12.59 7.65 3.49
C ARG A 121 -14.08 7.58 3.86
N ALA A 122 -14.96 8.18 3.06
CA ALA A 122 -16.39 8.20 3.33
C ALA A 122 -17.00 6.79 3.28
N HIS A 123 -16.71 6.03 2.21
CA HIS A 123 -17.22 4.67 2.02
C HIS A 123 -16.54 3.64 2.93
N HIS A 124 -15.25 3.82 3.24
CA HIS A 124 -14.56 3.01 4.25
C HIS A 124 -15.22 3.17 5.63
N ARG A 125 -15.50 4.42 6.05
CA ARG A 125 -16.13 4.71 7.35
C ARG A 125 -17.51 4.07 7.51
N VAL A 126 -18.33 4.05 6.45
CA VAL A 126 -19.67 3.43 6.48
C VAL A 126 -19.65 1.95 6.06
N ARG A 127 -18.46 1.36 5.89
CA ARG A 127 -18.24 -0.05 5.55
C ARG A 127 -18.97 -0.50 4.28
N GLN A 128 -18.83 0.28 3.21
CA GLN A 128 -19.52 0.08 1.95
C GLN A 128 -18.56 -0.30 0.81
N PRO A 129 -18.27 -1.61 0.60
CA PRO A 129 -17.46 -2.10 -0.51
C PRO A 129 -18.18 -1.96 -1.86
N ALA A 130 -17.44 -2.18 -2.95
CA ALA A 130 -18.00 -2.17 -4.31
C ALA A 130 -18.79 -3.45 -4.62
N VAL A 131 -18.38 -4.59 -4.05
CA VAL A 131 -19.07 -5.88 -4.21
C VAL A 131 -20.54 -5.75 -3.78
N GLY A 132 -21.45 -6.07 -4.70
CA GLY A 132 -22.91 -5.95 -4.51
C GLY A 132 -23.53 -4.68 -5.09
N ARG A 133 -22.74 -3.71 -5.58
CA ARG A 133 -23.26 -2.65 -6.45
C ARG A 133 -23.08 -3.04 -7.90
N GLY A 134 -24.19 -3.06 -8.65
CA GLY A 134 -24.15 -2.87 -10.09
C GLY A 134 -23.55 -1.49 -10.33
N VAL A 135 -22.24 -1.45 -10.57
CA VAL A 135 -21.55 -0.22 -10.93
C VAL A 135 -22.04 0.11 -12.33
N ASP A 136 -22.93 1.09 -12.44
CA ASP A 136 -23.14 1.74 -13.73
C ASP A 136 -21.89 2.58 -13.98
N ALA A 137 -20.88 1.89 -14.51
CA ALA A 137 -19.56 2.42 -14.81
C ALA A 137 -19.54 3.11 -16.18
N THR A 138 -20.69 3.50 -16.71
CA THR A 138 -20.78 4.27 -17.94
C THR A 138 -20.65 5.75 -17.56
N PRO A 139 -19.45 6.37 -17.61
CA PRO A 139 -19.43 7.81 -17.75
C PRO A 139 -20.18 8.12 -19.04
N ASP A 140 -21.09 9.09 -19.00
CA ASP A 140 -21.54 9.73 -20.24
C ASP A 140 -20.30 9.97 -21.10
N PRO A 141 -20.24 9.44 -22.34
CA PRO A 141 -19.07 9.61 -23.17
C PRO A 141 -18.75 11.10 -23.22
N LEU A 142 -17.48 11.43 -23.00
CA LEU A 142 -17.01 12.81 -23.12
C LEU A 142 -17.51 13.36 -24.46
N PRO A 143 -17.94 14.64 -24.53
CA PRO A 143 -18.62 15.22 -25.69
C PRO A 143 -17.67 15.50 -26.86
N PHE A 144 -16.85 14.52 -27.23
CA PHE A 144 -16.04 14.49 -28.44
C PHE A 144 -16.83 13.82 -29.57
N GLY A 145 -18.10 14.19 -29.73
CA GLY A 145 -18.90 13.81 -30.88
C GLY A 145 -18.24 14.32 -32.17
N GLU A 146 -18.26 13.45 -33.18
CA GLU A 146 -17.60 13.49 -34.50
C GLU A 146 -17.34 14.90 -35.06
N ALA A 147 -16.06 15.22 -35.26
CA ALA A 147 -15.59 16.35 -36.07
C ALA A 147 -15.50 15.96 -37.55
#